data_AF-A0A074VMQ1-F1
#
_entry.id   AF-A0A074VMQ1-F1
#
_cell.length_a   1.000
_cell.length_b   1.000
_cell.length_c   1.000
_cell.angle_alpha   90.00
_cell.angle_beta   90.00
_cell.angle_gamma   90.00
#
_symmetry.space_group_name_H-M   'P 1'
#
loop_
_entity.id
_entity.type
_entity.pdbx_description
1 polymer ?
#
loop_
_entity_poly.entity_id
_entity_poly.type
_entity_poly.pdbx_seq_one_letter_code
_entity_poly.pdbx_strand_id
1 'polypeptide(L)'
;MTKSKSTLFSLTKNPVGPDGQPLRRSERLKITESKDELFKEHQKDEGINYERRVLYNPEKKKFFKLYAVRAVDVKLDNLWPGRIVKAIDCYPQTDTKAEPYDGTIGKTTIAGPIAAKFRYMIVVWRTDAGVAAIPLYTLDEAKLRQTRMDEYVSVSTLPLWRGNTPWAGMPILAKFNKEYNCEPKCYADLSRPHWISQWETIYDDVGRIEGGEYSRLMDLLTMKERESRTAAFAKFDTNDGNSEPWSPWRPDHEHQPKPGVRFANEKSRRMSKKKFQRV
;
A
#
# COMPACT_ATOMS: atom_id res chain seq x y z
N MET A 1 -7.71 -2.39 29.48
CA MET A 1 -8.58 -2.78 28.35
C MET A 1 -10.03 -2.63 28.78
N THR A 2 -10.76 -1.67 28.21
CA THR A 2 -12.18 -1.47 28.51
C THR A 2 -12.98 -2.32 27.52
N LYS A 3 -13.54 -3.44 27.98
CA LYS A 3 -14.37 -4.32 27.14
C LYS A 3 -15.82 -3.86 27.23
N SER A 4 -16.28 -3.05 26.30
CA SER A 4 -17.73 -2.78 26.16
C SER A 4 -18.38 -3.94 25.40
N LYS A 5 -19.23 -4.70 26.07
CA LYS A 5 -19.98 -5.80 25.43
C LYS A 5 -21.19 -5.23 24.70
N SER A 6 -21.13 -5.20 23.36
CA SER A 6 -22.32 -5.03 22.52
C SER A 6 -22.38 -6.22 21.55
N THR A 7 -23.37 -7.11 21.75
CA THR A 7 -23.64 -8.20 20.80
C THR A 7 -24.12 -7.57 19.49
N LEU A 8 -23.36 -7.78 18.41
CA LEU A 8 -23.63 -7.12 17.12
C LEU A 8 -24.66 -7.88 16.27
N PHE A 9 -24.63 -9.22 16.26
CA PHE A 9 -25.57 -10.10 15.56
C PHE A 9 -25.31 -11.58 15.91
N SER A 10 -26.31 -12.44 15.71
CA SER A 10 -26.15 -13.90 15.74
C SER A 10 -25.89 -14.45 14.33
N LEU A 11 -24.99 -15.43 14.22
CA LEU A 11 -24.70 -16.07 12.93
C LEU A 11 -25.76 -17.15 12.63
N THR A 12 -26.67 -16.90 11.70
CA THR A 12 -27.64 -17.92 11.23
C THR A 12 -26.92 -19.12 10.61
N LYS A 13 -27.41 -20.35 10.80
CA LYS A 13 -26.62 -21.55 10.47
C LYS A 13 -26.32 -21.71 8.97
N ASN A 14 -27.18 -21.20 8.07
CA ASN A 14 -27.01 -21.18 6.62
C ASN A 14 -27.90 -20.07 6.01
N PRO A 15 -27.39 -18.86 5.77
CA PRO A 15 -28.16 -17.87 5.02
C PRO A 15 -28.32 -18.36 3.57
N VAL A 16 -29.54 -18.32 3.03
CA VAL A 16 -29.87 -18.84 1.69
C VAL A 16 -30.03 -17.66 0.72
N GLY A 17 -29.48 -17.80 -0.48
CA GLY A 17 -29.58 -16.79 -1.54
C GLY A 17 -30.98 -16.74 -2.15
N PRO A 18 -31.25 -15.74 -3.00
CA PRO A 18 -32.51 -15.64 -3.75
C PRO A 18 -32.80 -16.87 -4.64
N ASP A 19 -31.75 -17.63 -4.96
CA ASP A 19 -31.73 -18.86 -5.76
C ASP A 19 -31.97 -20.14 -4.94
N GLY A 20 -32.23 -20.02 -3.64
CA GLY A 20 -32.43 -21.18 -2.76
C GLY A 20 -31.13 -21.92 -2.41
N GLN A 21 -29.97 -21.44 -2.89
CA GLN A 21 -28.67 -22.03 -2.59
C GLN A 21 -28.06 -21.42 -1.31
N PRO A 22 -27.34 -22.19 -0.48
CA PRO A 22 -26.64 -21.64 0.67
C PRO A 22 -25.63 -20.56 0.23
N LEU A 23 -25.71 -19.36 0.80
CA LEU A 23 -24.72 -18.31 0.56
C LEU A 23 -23.36 -18.75 1.09
N ARG A 24 -22.33 -18.64 0.23
CA ARG A 24 -20.97 -19.06 0.55
C ARG A 24 -20.43 -18.30 1.77
N ARG A 25 -19.96 -19.04 2.77
CA ARG A 25 -19.28 -18.50 3.97
C ARG A 25 -17.77 -18.53 3.83
N SER A 26 -17.10 -17.47 4.29
CA SER A 26 -15.65 -17.45 4.51
C SER A 26 -15.24 -18.65 5.38
N GLU A 27 -14.07 -19.26 5.16
CA GLU A 27 -13.56 -20.32 6.04
C GLU A 27 -13.43 -19.87 7.51
N ARG A 28 -13.27 -18.56 7.75
CA ARG A 28 -13.27 -17.98 9.09
C ARG A 28 -14.63 -18.15 9.81
N LEU A 29 -15.71 -18.40 9.06
CA LEU A 29 -17.09 -18.63 9.49
C LEU A 29 -17.55 -20.09 9.35
N LYS A 30 -16.68 -21.02 8.92
CA LYS A 30 -17.02 -22.46 8.84
C LYS A 30 -16.95 -23.17 10.19
N ILE A 31 -16.08 -22.68 11.08
CA ILE A 31 -15.89 -23.21 12.45
C ILE A 31 -16.87 -22.53 13.43
N THR A 32 -17.57 -21.49 12.99
CA THR A 32 -18.51 -20.78 13.86
C THR A 32 -19.81 -21.55 13.99
N GLU A 33 -20.15 -21.92 15.22
CA GLU A 33 -21.43 -22.51 15.56
C GLU A 33 -22.53 -21.44 15.46
N SER A 34 -23.79 -21.83 15.24
CA SER A 34 -24.92 -20.86 15.15
C SER A 34 -25.15 -20.04 16.42
N LYS A 35 -24.50 -20.43 17.52
CA LYS A 35 -24.57 -19.78 18.83
C LYS A 35 -23.40 -18.84 19.08
N ASP A 36 -22.42 -18.79 18.18
CA ASP A 36 -21.30 -17.87 18.32
C ASP A 36 -21.77 -16.42 18.11
N GLU A 37 -21.31 -15.56 18.99
CA GLU A 37 -21.62 -14.14 19.02
C GLU A 37 -20.39 -13.32 18.61
N LEU A 38 -20.63 -12.24 17.87
CA LEU A 38 -19.58 -11.29 17.53
C LEU A 38 -19.58 -10.14 18.54
N PHE A 39 -18.47 -10.00 19.26
CA PHE A 39 -18.24 -8.90 20.20
C PHE A 39 -17.35 -7.84 19.59
N LYS A 40 -17.65 -6.59 19.92
CA LYS A 40 -16.80 -5.44 19.67
C LYS A 40 -15.85 -5.23 20.85
N GLU A 41 -14.56 -5.17 20.59
CA GLU A 41 -13.53 -4.83 21.57
C GLU A 41 -12.77 -3.59 21.12
N HIS A 42 -12.52 -2.68 22.05
CA HIS A 42 -11.65 -1.52 21.82
C HIS A 42 -10.26 -1.82 22.40
N GLN A 43 -9.24 -1.65 21.57
CA GLN A 43 -7.84 -1.79 21.96
C GLN A 43 -7.07 -0.54 21.53
N LYS A 44 -6.14 -0.09 22.35
CA LYS A 44 -5.15 0.92 21.94
C LYS A 44 -3.80 0.23 21.82
N ASP A 45 -3.12 0.44 20.71
CA ASP A 45 -1.78 -0.11 20.46
C ASP A 45 -0.96 0.92 19.66
N GLU A 46 0.27 1.19 20.09
CA GLU A 46 1.17 2.21 19.52
C GLU A 46 0.48 3.56 19.22
N GLY A 47 -0.40 4.02 20.11
CA GLY A 47 -1.11 5.29 19.95
C GLY A 47 -2.36 5.24 19.06
N ILE A 48 -2.57 4.15 18.32
CA ILE A 48 -3.72 3.92 17.44
C ILE A 48 -4.82 3.17 18.20
N ASN A 49 -6.06 3.65 18.11
CA ASN A 49 -7.24 2.95 18.60
C ASN A 49 -7.77 2.00 17.52
N TYR A 50 -8.03 0.79 17.94
CA TYR A 50 -8.55 -0.30 17.14
C TYR A 50 -9.93 -0.70 17.64
N GLU A 51 -10.83 -0.88 16.68
CA GLU A 51 -12.06 -1.63 16.89
C GLU A 51 -11.83 -3.04 16.34
N ARG A 52 -11.78 -3.99 17.28
CA ARG A 52 -11.64 -5.41 16.99
C ARG A 52 -13.01 -6.05 17.08
N ARG A 53 -13.30 -6.94 16.14
CA ARG A 53 -14.45 -7.83 16.20
C ARG A 53 -13.93 -9.22 16.52
N VAL A 54 -14.38 -9.81 17.62
CA VAL A 54 -13.93 -11.11 18.12
C VAL A 54 -15.13 -12.04 18.25
N LEU A 55 -14.94 -13.29 17.84
CA LEU A 55 -15.93 -14.35 17.99
C LEU A 55 -15.84 -14.95 19.39
N TYR A 56 -16.99 -15.02 20.05
CA TYR A 56 -17.17 -15.56 21.38
C TYR A 56 -18.22 -16.68 21.33
N ASN A 57 -17.90 -17.83 21.93
CA ASN A 57 -18.88 -18.88 22.13
C ASN A 57 -19.43 -18.77 23.56
N PRO A 58 -20.73 -18.47 23.73
CA PRO A 58 -21.34 -18.28 25.05
C PRO A 58 -21.40 -19.57 25.87
N GLU A 59 -21.53 -20.74 25.22
CA GLU A 59 -21.60 -22.03 25.92
C GLU A 59 -20.25 -22.43 26.50
N LYS A 60 -19.17 -22.25 25.72
CA LYS A 60 -17.79 -22.53 26.14
C LYS A 60 -17.17 -21.37 26.93
N LYS A 61 -17.87 -20.24 27.08
CA LYS A 61 -17.43 -18.99 27.71
C LYS A 61 -16.02 -18.54 27.29
N LYS A 62 -15.70 -18.66 25.99
CA LYS A 62 -14.36 -18.42 25.46
C LYS A 62 -14.39 -17.54 24.22
N PHE A 63 -13.35 -16.74 24.05
CA PHE A 63 -13.06 -16.04 22.79
C PHE A 63 -12.17 -16.94 21.94
N PHE A 64 -12.55 -17.19 20.70
CA PHE A 64 -11.88 -18.19 19.86
C PHE A 64 -11.08 -17.57 18.73
N LYS A 65 -11.52 -16.41 18.21
CA LYS A 65 -10.94 -15.90 16.97
C LYS A 65 -11.14 -14.40 16.79
N LEU A 66 -10.08 -13.72 16.37
CA LEU A 66 -10.16 -12.37 15.81
C LEU A 66 -10.81 -12.43 14.42
N TYR A 67 -11.92 -11.72 14.25
CA TYR A 67 -12.73 -11.75 13.05
C TYR A 67 -12.38 -10.61 12.10
N ALA A 68 -12.35 -9.39 12.61
CA ALA A 68 -12.00 -8.18 11.87
C ALA A 68 -11.32 -7.18 12.78
N VAL A 69 -10.49 -6.31 12.20
CA VAL A 69 -9.89 -5.16 12.87
C VAL A 69 -10.04 -3.97 11.95
N ARG A 70 -10.39 -2.82 12.51
CA ARG A 70 -10.25 -1.53 11.85
C ARG A 70 -9.56 -0.55 12.78
N ALA A 71 -8.72 0.31 12.22
CA ALA A 71 -8.25 1.49 12.93
C ALA A 71 -9.40 2.51 13.00
N VAL A 72 -9.49 3.27 14.10
CA VAL A 72 -10.64 4.15 14.36
C VAL A 72 -10.24 5.63 14.37
N ASP A 73 -8.95 5.94 14.50
CA ASP A 73 -8.42 7.29 14.72
C ASP A 73 -7.07 7.52 14.00
N VAL A 74 -6.94 6.99 12.79
CA VAL A 74 -5.77 7.28 11.95
C VAL A 74 -5.70 8.78 11.69
N LYS A 75 -4.65 9.43 12.16
CA LYS A 75 -4.44 10.86 11.97
C LYS A 75 -3.94 11.14 10.56
N LEU A 76 -4.86 11.32 9.61
CA LEU A 76 -4.53 11.63 8.21
C LEU A 76 -3.69 12.91 8.06
N ASP A 77 -3.78 13.86 9.00
CA ASP A 77 -2.94 15.07 9.02
C ASP A 77 -1.45 14.79 9.19
N ASN A 78 -1.10 13.64 9.77
CA ASN A 78 0.27 13.19 9.87
C ASN A 78 0.79 12.55 8.59
N LEU A 79 -0.08 12.14 7.66
CA LEU A 79 0.25 11.45 6.42
C LEU A 79 0.45 12.45 5.28
N TRP A 80 1.45 13.32 5.43
CA TRP A 80 1.75 14.35 4.45
C TRP A 80 2.62 13.83 3.29
N PRO A 81 2.57 14.47 2.11
CA PRO A 81 3.33 14.03 0.94
C PRO A 81 4.84 13.95 1.14
N GLY A 82 5.45 12.81 0.77
CA GLY A 82 6.87 12.52 0.99
C GLY A 82 7.16 11.82 2.32
N ARG A 83 6.15 11.58 3.17
CA ARG A 83 6.31 10.74 4.35
C ARG A 83 6.42 9.28 3.95
N ILE A 84 7.25 8.52 4.65
CA ILE A 84 7.33 7.07 4.50
C ILE A 84 6.53 6.45 5.63
N VAL A 85 5.61 5.57 5.25
CA VAL A 85 4.69 4.88 6.16
C VAL A 85 4.84 3.38 5.99
N LYS A 86 4.35 2.62 6.96
CA LYS A 86 4.19 1.17 6.84
C LYS A 86 2.71 0.85 6.89
N ALA A 87 2.21 0.28 5.81
CA ALA A 87 0.80 -0.08 5.65
C ALA A 87 0.67 -1.48 5.03
N ILE A 88 -0.52 -2.05 5.05
CA ILE A 88 -0.77 -3.38 4.50
C ILE A 88 -0.87 -3.24 2.97
N ASP A 89 -0.14 -4.09 2.24
CA ASP A 89 -0.30 -4.22 0.79
C ASP A 89 -0.62 -5.67 0.41
N CYS A 90 -1.50 -5.82 -0.55
CA CYS A 90 -1.89 -7.10 -1.11
C CYS A 90 -0.89 -7.51 -2.20
N TYR A 91 -0.68 -8.81 -2.37
CA TYR A 91 0.13 -9.33 -3.47
C TYR A 91 -0.47 -10.59 -4.09
N PRO A 92 -0.27 -10.78 -5.41
CA PRO A 92 -0.81 -11.94 -6.11
C PRO A 92 -0.17 -13.23 -5.58
N GLN A 93 -0.99 -14.27 -5.39
CA GLN A 93 -0.49 -15.63 -5.17
C GLN A 93 -0.04 -16.21 -6.51
N THR A 94 1.15 -16.81 -6.54
CA THR A 94 1.74 -17.45 -7.72
C THR A 94 1.53 -18.96 -7.74
N ASP A 95 0.59 -19.47 -6.93
CA ASP A 95 0.24 -20.88 -6.90
C ASP A 95 -0.66 -21.20 -8.08
N THR A 96 -0.08 -21.81 -9.12
CA THR A 96 -0.77 -22.14 -10.37
C THR A 96 -1.78 -23.28 -10.22
N LYS A 97 -1.88 -23.90 -9.03
CA LYS A 97 -2.84 -24.97 -8.73
C LYS A 97 -4.10 -24.46 -8.03
N ALA A 98 -4.19 -23.16 -7.72
CA ALA A 98 -5.35 -22.57 -7.09
C ALA A 98 -6.50 -22.43 -8.11
N GLU A 99 -7.63 -23.10 -7.85
CA GLU A 99 -8.83 -22.99 -8.69
C GLU A 99 -9.67 -21.75 -8.29
N PRO A 100 -10.41 -21.10 -9.21
CA PRO A 100 -11.22 -19.89 -8.92
C PRO A 100 -12.20 -20.01 -7.73
N TYR A 101 -12.53 -21.23 -7.30
CA TYR A 101 -13.45 -21.53 -6.21
C TYR A 101 -12.78 -22.10 -4.95
N ASP A 102 -11.44 -22.18 -4.92
CA ASP A 102 -10.68 -22.74 -3.81
C ASP A 102 -10.98 -21.98 -2.50
N GLY A 103 -11.31 -22.69 -1.43
CA GLY A 103 -11.67 -22.12 -0.12
C GLY A 103 -10.48 -21.45 0.60
N THR A 104 -9.27 -21.73 0.14
CA THR A 104 -8.06 -21.04 0.57
C THR A 104 -7.98 -19.63 -0.02
N ILE A 105 -8.99 -19.20 -0.83
CA ILE A 105 -9.05 -17.96 -1.60
C ILE A 105 -8.95 -16.59 -0.82
N GLY A 106 -8.53 -16.60 0.44
CA GLY A 106 -8.13 -15.38 1.16
C GLY A 106 -7.26 -15.61 2.40
N LYS A 107 -6.42 -16.65 2.41
CA LYS A 107 -5.55 -16.96 3.57
C LYS A 107 -4.28 -16.10 3.57
N THR A 108 -4.18 -15.20 4.53
CA THR A 108 -3.01 -14.34 4.80
C THR A 108 -1.87 -15.02 5.56
N THR A 109 -1.85 -16.35 5.73
CA THR A 109 -0.75 -16.98 6.47
C THR A 109 -0.18 -18.28 5.90
N ILE A 110 -0.92 -19.11 5.15
CA ILE A 110 -0.40 -20.44 4.73
C ILE A 110 -1.04 -20.90 3.40
N ALA A 111 -0.77 -20.21 2.29
CA ALA A 111 -1.37 -20.45 0.96
C ALA A 111 -2.86 -20.07 0.85
N GLY A 112 -3.05 -18.94 0.18
CA GLY A 112 -4.29 -18.30 -0.25
C GLY A 112 -3.94 -17.10 -1.17
N PRO A 113 -4.88 -16.60 -1.99
CA PRO A 113 -4.74 -15.91 -3.29
C PRO A 113 -4.64 -14.41 -3.17
N ILE A 114 -4.86 -13.92 -1.97
CA ILE A 114 -4.49 -12.58 -1.59
C ILE A 114 -3.75 -12.76 -0.28
N ALA A 115 -2.44 -12.91 -0.41
CA ALA A 115 -1.57 -12.74 0.71
C ALA A 115 -1.31 -11.23 0.85
N ALA A 116 -1.32 -10.76 2.08
CA ALA A 116 -1.13 -9.35 2.39
C ALA A 116 -0.05 -9.26 3.48
N LYS A 117 0.86 -8.31 3.32
CA LYS A 117 1.93 -8.06 4.29
C LYS A 117 2.15 -6.57 4.45
N PHE A 118 2.75 -6.18 5.56
CA PHE A 118 3.18 -4.79 5.71
C PHE A 118 4.26 -4.45 4.68
N ARG A 119 4.08 -3.32 4.01
CA ARG A 119 5.05 -2.72 3.10
C ARG A 119 5.31 -1.28 3.49
N TYR A 120 6.55 -0.87 3.27
CA TYR A 120 6.93 0.53 3.37
C TYR A 120 6.46 1.25 2.09
N MET A 121 5.90 2.44 2.23
CA MET A 121 5.37 3.21 1.11
C MET A 121 5.65 4.70 1.29
N ILE A 122 5.90 5.41 0.19
CA ILE A 122 6.05 6.88 0.18
C ILE A 122 4.67 7.50 -0.11
N VAL A 123 4.15 8.32 0.80
CA VAL A 123 2.89 9.05 0.59
C VAL A 123 3.05 10.07 -0.54
N VAL A 124 2.12 10.07 -1.48
CA VAL A 124 2.12 10.92 -2.66
C VAL A 124 1.16 12.09 -2.51
N TRP A 125 -0.10 11.81 -2.18
CA TRP A 125 -1.11 12.81 -1.85
C TRP A 125 -2.13 12.22 -0.87
N ARG A 126 -2.90 13.11 -0.24
CA ARG A 126 -3.92 12.78 0.75
C ARG A 126 -5.29 13.29 0.32
N THR A 127 -6.31 12.63 0.82
CA THR A 127 -7.72 13.05 0.78
C THR A 127 -8.36 12.75 2.14
N ASP A 128 -9.62 13.11 2.33
CA ASP A 128 -10.37 12.76 3.53
C ASP A 128 -10.67 11.26 3.64
N ALA A 129 -10.56 10.50 2.54
CA ALA A 129 -10.81 9.07 2.52
C ALA A 129 -9.56 8.22 2.83
N GLY A 130 -8.37 8.83 2.83
CA GLY A 130 -7.10 8.12 2.92
C GLY A 130 -6.00 8.77 2.09
N VAL A 131 -4.96 7.99 1.78
CA VAL A 131 -3.77 8.48 1.07
C VAL A 131 -3.39 7.57 -0.10
N ALA A 132 -2.88 8.18 -1.17
CA ALA A 132 -2.18 7.45 -2.22
C ALA A 132 -0.70 7.35 -1.85
N ALA A 133 -0.11 6.18 -2.02
CA ALA A 133 1.28 5.91 -1.66
C ALA A 133 1.98 5.03 -2.71
N ILE A 134 3.29 5.22 -2.89
CA ILE A 134 4.12 4.37 -3.75
C ILE A 134 4.82 3.30 -2.91
N PRO A 135 4.62 2.01 -3.16
CA PRO A 135 5.26 0.94 -2.40
C PRO A 135 6.77 0.81 -2.68
N LEU A 136 7.51 0.43 -1.64
CA LEU A 136 8.96 0.21 -1.65
C LEU A 136 9.32 -1.28 -1.57
N TYR A 137 10.34 -1.68 -2.33
CA TYR A 137 10.82 -3.07 -2.42
C TYR A 137 12.33 -3.18 -2.36
N THR A 138 12.83 -4.26 -1.76
CA THR A 138 14.23 -4.72 -1.82
C THR A 138 14.26 -5.83 -2.87
N LEU A 139 14.68 -5.52 -4.10
CA LEU A 139 14.53 -6.41 -5.27
C LEU A 139 15.58 -7.54 -5.32
N ASP A 140 16.22 -7.87 -4.20
CA ASP A 140 17.42 -8.71 -4.14
C ASP A 140 17.21 -10.15 -4.67
N GLU A 141 15.98 -10.66 -4.59
CA GLU A 141 15.63 -12.02 -5.03
C GLU A 141 14.95 -12.06 -6.41
N ALA A 142 14.67 -10.91 -7.03
CA ALA A 142 13.80 -10.83 -8.21
C ALA A 142 14.60 -10.73 -9.52
N LYS A 143 14.52 -11.77 -10.36
CA LYS A 143 14.96 -11.69 -11.77
C LYS A 143 13.91 -10.95 -12.61
N LEU A 144 14.06 -9.63 -12.73
CA LEU A 144 13.14 -8.79 -13.49
C LEU A 144 13.61 -8.59 -14.92
N ARG A 145 12.66 -8.51 -15.86
CA ARG A 145 12.93 -8.03 -17.22
C ARG A 145 13.27 -6.54 -17.18
N GLN A 146 14.07 -6.06 -18.14
CA GLN A 146 14.47 -4.65 -18.20
C GLN A 146 13.26 -3.71 -18.21
N THR A 147 12.23 -4.02 -18.99
CA THR A 147 10.99 -3.22 -19.03
C THR A 147 10.31 -3.09 -17.68
N ARG A 148 10.37 -4.15 -16.84
CA ARG A 148 9.84 -4.11 -15.47
C ARG A 148 10.77 -3.35 -14.54
N MET A 149 12.09 -3.38 -14.77
CA MET A 149 13.04 -2.55 -14.03
C MET A 149 12.82 -1.05 -14.31
N ASP A 150 12.40 -0.71 -15.53
CA ASP A 150 12.11 0.66 -15.95
C ASP A 150 10.83 1.24 -15.33
N GLU A 151 10.08 0.44 -14.58
CA GLU A 151 8.91 0.89 -13.80
C GLU A 151 9.27 1.25 -12.35
N TYR A 152 10.50 0.97 -11.92
CA TYR A 152 10.97 1.30 -10.59
C TYR A 152 11.94 2.47 -10.59
N VAL A 153 12.01 3.14 -9.44
CA VAL A 153 12.99 4.19 -9.16
C VAL A 153 13.84 3.78 -7.97
N SER A 154 15.16 3.92 -8.09
CA SER A 154 16.10 3.68 -7.00
C SER A 154 15.87 4.66 -5.85
N VAL A 155 15.77 4.14 -4.63
CA VAL A 155 15.61 4.89 -3.39
C VAL A 155 16.75 4.50 -2.45
N SER A 156 17.36 5.46 -1.75
CA SER A 156 18.44 5.14 -0.82
C SER A 156 18.62 6.15 0.31
N THR A 157 19.19 5.68 1.41
CA THR A 157 19.74 6.52 2.48
C THR A 157 21.19 6.95 2.21
N LEU A 158 21.84 6.38 1.19
CA LEU A 158 23.25 6.60 0.87
C LEU A 158 23.39 7.66 -0.24
N PRO A 159 23.91 8.86 0.06
CA PRO A 159 23.95 9.97 -0.91
C PRO A 159 24.83 9.71 -2.14
N LEU A 160 25.83 8.82 -2.00
CA LEU A 160 26.81 8.50 -3.03
C LEU A 160 26.42 7.32 -3.93
N TRP A 161 25.36 6.59 -3.58
CA TRP A 161 24.90 5.49 -4.43
C TRP A 161 24.23 6.04 -5.69
N ARG A 162 24.60 5.51 -6.86
CA ARG A 162 24.08 5.96 -8.16
C ARG A 162 22.78 5.28 -8.58
N GLY A 163 22.33 4.26 -7.85
CA GLY A 163 21.13 3.51 -8.18
C GLY A 163 21.32 2.52 -9.32
N ASN A 164 20.29 1.71 -9.55
CA ASN A 164 20.21 0.75 -10.64
C ASN A 164 19.13 1.13 -11.67
N THR A 165 18.58 2.36 -11.58
CA THR A 165 17.53 2.88 -12.47
C THR A 165 18.01 4.19 -13.11
N PRO A 166 19.02 4.13 -14.00
CA PRO A 166 19.68 5.33 -14.53
C PRO A 166 18.73 6.24 -15.33
N TRP A 167 17.69 5.66 -15.93
CA TRP A 167 16.63 6.40 -16.63
C TRP A 167 15.94 7.44 -15.73
N ALA A 168 15.85 7.16 -14.41
CA ALA A 168 15.20 8.03 -13.42
C ALA A 168 16.14 9.10 -12.84
N GLY A 169 17.40 9.15 -13.30
CA GLY A 169 18.43 10.01 -12.76
C GLY A 169 19.00 9.50 -11.43
N MET A 170 19.32 10.43 -10.51
CA MET A 170 19.87 10.09 -9.20
C MET A 170 18.82 9.36 -8.33
N PRO A 171 19.24 8.50 -7.38
CA PRO A 171 18.31 7.87 -6.44
C PRO A 171 17.59 8.88 -5.55
N ILE A 172 16.34 8.54 -5.23
CA ILE A 172 15.49 9.27 -4.26
C ILE A 172 16.12 9.12 -2.89
N LEU A 173 16.51 10.25 -2.28
CA LEU A 173 17.07 10.20 -0.93
C LEU A 173 15.98 10.11 0.13
N ALA A 174 16.03 9.01 0.87
CA ALA A 174 15.17 8.74 2.01
C ALA A 174 15.94 8.86 3.33
N LYS A 175 15.21 9.18 4.38
CA LYS A 175 15.65 9.13 5.78
C LYS A 175 14.70 8.20 6.50
N PHE A 176 15.22 7.06 6.94
CA PHE A 176 14.46 6.09 7.76
C PHE A 176 14.79 6.29 9.24
N ASN A 177 13.80 6.06 10.09
CA ASN A 177 13.99 5.97 11.52
C ASN A 177 14.68 4.64 11.87
N LYS A 178 15.63 4.69 12.81
CA LYS A 178 16.50 3.55 13.15
C LYS A 178 15.71 2.33 13.64
N GLU A 179 14.54 2.56 14.23
CA GLU A 179 13.67 1.56 14.84
C GLU A 179 13.11 0.54 13.81
N TYR A 180 13.06 0.89 12.53
CA TYR A 180 12.46 0.05 11.48
C TYR A 180 13.44 -0.85 10.73
N ASN A 181 14.74 -0.74 11.03
CA ASN A 181 15.83 -1.51 10.40
C ASN A 181 15.67 -1.65 8.87
N CYS A 182 15.35 -0.54 8.19
CA CYS A 182 15.14 -0.54 6.74
C CYS A 182 16.48 -0.70 6.00
N GLU A 183 16.48 -1.52 4.94
CA GLU A 183 17.61 -1.61 4.02
C GLU A 183 17.98 -0.23 3.43
N PRO A 184 19.27 0.09 3.29
CA PRO A 184 19.72 1.40 2.83
C PRO A 184 19.49 1.62 1.34
N LYS A 185 19.15 0.57 0.58
CA LYS A 185 18.89 0.59 -0.86
C LYS A 185 17.57 -0.13 -1.12
N CYS A 186 16.65 0.54 -1.78
CA CYS A 186 15.36 -0.05 -2.16
C CYS A 186 14.85 0.62 -3.45
N TYR A 187 13.64 0.25 -3.85
CA TYR A 187 13.04 0.66 -5.11
C TYR A 187 11.59 1.06 -4.91
N ALA A 188 11.20 2.22 -5.41
CA ALA A 188 9.81 2.66 -5.48
C ALA A 188 9.17 2.15 -6.77
N ASP A 189 8.05 1.44 -6.68
CA ASP A 189 7.31 0.90 -7.84
C ASP A 189 6.29 1.92 -8.37
N LEU A 190 6.63 2.63 -9.44
CA LEU A 190 5.75 3.65 -10.00
C LEU A 190 4.54 3.08 -10.76
N SER A 191 4.58 1.81 -11.15
CA SER A 191 3.51 1.18 -11.92
C SER A 191 2.28 0.85 -11.07
N ARG A 192 2.45 0.75 -9.75
CA ARG A 192 1.42 0.30 -8.81
C ARG A 192 1.28 1.25 -7.61
N PRO A 193 0.83 2.50 -7.82
CA PRO A 193 0.37 3.31 -6.70
C PRO A 193 -0.69 2.55 -5.90
N HIS A 194 -0.55 2.58 -4.59
CA HIS A 194 -1.42 1.88 -3.65
C HIS A 194 -2.27 2.91 -2.90
N TRP A 195 -3.56 2.61 -2.74
CA TRP A 195 -4.47 3.44 -1.96
C TRP A 195 -4.61 2.87 -0.56
N ILE A 196 -4.29 3.65 0.47
CA ILE A 196 -4.44 3.29 1.86
C ILE A 196 -5.65 4.05 2.43
N SER A 197 -6.68 3.33 2.83
CA SER A 197 -7.87 3.92 3.45
C SER A 197 -7.60 4.41 4.87
N GLN A 198 -8.36 5.42 5.32
CA GLN A 198 -8.34 5.92 6.70
C GLN A 198 -8.71 4.87 7.77
N TRP A 199 -9.29 3.74 7.36
CA TRP A 199 -9.69 2.66 8.26
C TRP A 199 -8.63 1.56 8.40
N GLU A 200 -7.52 1.68 7.67
CA GLU A 200 -6.42 0.72 7.68
C GLU A 200 -5.38 1.03 8.75
N THR A 201 -4.63 0.01 9.15
CA THR A 201 -3.48 0.19 10.06
C THR A 201 -2.34 0.86 9.32
N ILE A 202 -1.90 2.03 9.81
CA ILE A 202 -0.79 2.79 9.24
C ILE A 202 0.18 3.17 10.36
N TYR A 203 1.44 2.75 10.24
CA TYR A 203 2.53 3.29 11.06
C TYR A 203 3.13 4.46 10.30
N ASP A 204 3.00 5.66 10.86
CA ASP A 204 3.39 6.89 10.18
C ASP A 204 4.84 7.32 10.47
N ASP A 205 5.53 6.75 11.45
CA ASP A 205 6.85 7.15 11.93
C ASP A 205 8.01 6.36 11.30
N VAL A 206 7.85 5.81 10.10
CA VAL A 206 8.93 5.06 9.43
C VAL A 206 10.03 5.97 8.93
N GLY A 207 9.68 7.07 8.26
CA GLY A 207 10.68 7.93 7.63
C GLY A 207 10.11 9.01 6.73
N ARG A 208 10.97 9.58 5.89
CA ARG A 208 10.58 10.62 4.92
C ARG A 208 11.59 10.77 3.79
N ILE A 209 11.15 11.36 2.69
CA ILE A 209 12.01 11.94 1.65
C ILE A 209 12.01 13.46 1.78
N GLU A 210 13.04 14.11 1.23
CA GLU A 210 13.12 15.58 1.22
C GLU A 210 12.22 16.19 0.15
N GLY A 211 11.91 17.49 0.27
CA GLY A 211 10.96 18.15 -0.63
C GLY A 211 11.37 18.12 -2.11
N GLY A 212 12.68 18.19 -2.39
CA GLY A 212 13.19 18.15 -3.76
C GLY A 212 13.10 16.75 -4.36
N GLU A 213 13.34 15.73 -3.52
CA GLU A 213 13.19 14.33 -3.89
C GLU A 213 11.70 13.98 -4.09
N TYR A 214 10.80 14.56 -3.28
CA TYR A 214 9.35 14.44 -3.49
C TYR A 214 8.90 15.05 -4.82
N SER A 215 9.35 16.27 -5.15
CA SER A 215 9.05 16.86 -6.46
C SER A 215 9.52 15.97 -7.60
N ARG A 216 10.74 15.43 -7.51
CA ARG A 216 11.24 14.50 -8.54
C ARG A 216 10.42 13.21 -8.62
N LEU A 217 9.98 12.66 -7.48
CA LEU A 217 9.11 11.49 -7.45
C LEU A 217 7.78 11.76 -8.17
N MET A 218 7.18 12.94 -7.96
CA MET A 218 5.95 13.33 -8.66
C MET A 218 6.15 13.41 -10.17
N ASP A 219 7.25 14.02 -10.63
CA ASP A 219 7.55 14.13 -12.06
C ASP A 219 7.74 12.77 -12.71
N LEU A 220 8.48 11.88 -12.04
CA LEU A 220 8.70 10.51 -12.48
C LEU A 220 7.38 9.73 -12.57
N LEU A 221 6.49 9.91 -11.59
CA LEU A 221 5.17 9.29 -11.58
C LEU A 221 4.30 9.81 -12.74
N THR A 222 4.23 11.13 -12.94
CA THR A 222 3.48 11.75 -14.04
C THR A 222 4.02 11.33 -15.40
N MET A 223 5.34 11.24 -15.54
CA MET A 223 5.98 10.76 -16.76
C MET A 223 5.55 9.31 -17.07
N LYS A 224 5.62 8.40 -16.10
CA LYS A 224 5.23 6.99 -16.27
C LYS A 224 3.73 6.81 -16.53
N GLU A 225 2.90 7.61 -15.89
CA GLU A 225 1.45 7.63 -16.15
C GLU A 225 1.17 8.05 -17.60
N ARG A 226 1.84 9.12 -18.08
CA ARG A 226 1.71 9.59 -19.46
C ARG A 226 2.21 8.57 -20.47
N GLU A 227 3.39 7.99 -20.25
CA GLU A 227 3.93 6.90 -21.09
C GLU A 227 2.93 5.75 -21.21
N SER A 228 2.36 5.33 -20.08
CA SER A 228 1.39 4.23 -20.02
C SER A 228 0.09 4.57 -20.74
N ARG A 229 -0.42 5.80 -20.60
CA ARG A 229 -1.61 6.29 -21.32
C ARG A 229 -1.37 6.34 -22.83
N THR A 230 -0.29 6.96 -23.28
CA THR A 230 0.05 7.04 -24.72
C THR A 230 0.26 5.65 -25.31
N ALA A 231 0.95 4.74 -24.60
CA ALA A 231 1.13 3.36 -25.05
C ALA A 231 -0.19 2.56 -25.10
N ALA A 232 -1.18 2.89 -24.27
CA ALA A 232 -2.51 2.28 -24.34
C ALA A 232 -3.25 2.70 -25.62
N PHE A 233 -3.22 4.00 -25.97
CA PHE A 233 -3.88 4.51 -27.18
C PHE A 233 -3.18 4.10 -28.48
N ALA A 234 -1.85 3.99 -28.49
CA ALA A 234 -1.07 3.54 -29.64
C ALA A 234 -1.43 2.12 -30.14
N LYS A 235 -2.14 1.33 -29.34
CA LYS A 235 -2.60 -0.04 -29.71
C LYS A 235 -3.97 -0.07 -30.38
N PHE A 236 -4.66 1.07 -30.48
CA PHE A 236 -5.94 1.16 -31.18
C PHE A 236 -5.68 1.64 -32.61
N ASP A 237 -6.28 0.97 -33.60
CA ASP A 237 -6.32 1.48 -34.96
C ASP A 237 -7.06 2.81 -34.94
N THR A 238 -6.40 3.90 -35.38
CA THR A 238 -7.15 5.10 -35.70
C THR A 238 -7.99 4.81 -36.95
N ASN A 239 -9.10 5.53 -37.11
CA ASN A 239 -10.01 5.37 -38.27
C ASN A 239 -9.33 5.53 -39.64
N ASP A 240 -8.06 5.97 -39.67
CA ASP A 240 -7.24 6.17 -40.86
C ASP A 240 -6.22 5.05 -41.09
N GLY A 241 -6.32 3.93 -40.37
CA GLY A 241 -5.44 2.76 -40.52
C GLY A 241 -4.01 2.96 -40.01
N ASN A 242 -3.74 4.08 -39.33
CA ASN A 242 -2.45 4.39 -38.73
C ASN A 242 -2.54 4.25 -37.20
N SER A 243 -1.52 3.70 -36.54
CA SER A 243 -1.45 3.77 -35.08
C SER A 243 -1.19 5.21 -34.63
N GLU A 244 -1.73 5.64 -33.48
CA GLU A 244 -1.36 6.93 -32.91
C GLU A 244 0.17 6.99 -32.68
N PRO A 245 0.85 8.09 -33.09
CA PRO A 245 2.28 8.20 -32.93
C PRO A 245 2.66 8.28 -31.45
N TRP A 246 3.52 7.36 -31.02
CA TRP A 246 4.09 7.41 -29.68
C TRP A 246 4.91 8.70 -29.50
N SER A 247 4.47 9.55 -28.56
CA SER A 247 5.19 10.76 -28.18
C SER A 247 5.79 10.57 -26.78
N PRO A 248 7.11 10.30 -26.67
CA PRO A 248 7.76 10.25 -25.37
C PRO A 248 7.66 11.61 -24.70
N TRP A 249 7.37 11.60 -23.40
CA TRP A 249 7.48 12.81 -22.61
C TRP A 249 8.92 13.33 -22.65
N ARG A 250 9.07 14.64 -22.87
CA ARG A 250 10.37 15.32 -22.86
C ARG A 250 10.41 16.28 -21.68
N PRO A 251 11.51 16.32 -20.93
CA PRO A 251 11.62 17.24 -19.82
C PRO A 251 11.76 18.70 -20.31
N ASP A 252 10.74 19.53 -20.04
CA ASP A 252 10.62 20.96 -20.30
C ASP A 252 10.59 21.88 -19.05
N HIS A 253 10.69 21.34 -17.83
CA HIS A 253 10.62 22.08 -16.56
C HIS A 253 11.83 21.83 -15.64
N GLU A 254 12.15 22.79 -14.77
CA GLU A 254 13.33 22.76 -13.90
C GLU A 254 13.39 21.60 -12.89
N HIS A 255 12.22 21.12 -12.42
CA HIS A 255 12.10 20.11 -11.37
C HIS A 255 12.31 18.68 -11.86
N GLN A 256 12.29 18.52 -13.18
CA GLN A 256 12.32 17.23 -13.83
C GLN A 256 13.69 16.55 -13.72
N PRO A 257 13.70 15.21 -13.69
CA PRO A 257 14.91 14.44 -13.48
C PRO A 257 15.95 14.69 -14.59
N LYS A 258 17.10 15.27 -14.20
CA LYS A 258 18.31 15.34 -15.03
C LYS A 258 19.39 14.43 -14.44
N PRO A 259 20.14 13.67 -15.27
CA PRO A 259 21.21 12.81 -14.78
C PRO A 259 22.20 13.59 -13.90
N GLY A 260 22.47 13.07 -12.69
CA GLY A 260 23.45 13.65 -11.77
C GLY A 260 23.02 14.91 -11.01
N VAL A 261 21.80 15.44 -11.22
CA VAL A 261 21.36 16.71 -10.61
C VAL A 261 20.26 16.47 -9.56
N ARG A 262 20.37 17.14 -8.41
CA ARG A 262 19.30 17.18 -7.39
C ARG A 262 18.55 18.51 -7.46
N PHE A 263 17.22 18.44 -7.44
CA PHE A 263 16.37 19.62 -7.50
C PHE A 263 16.17 20.25 -6.11
N ALA A 264 16.24 21.58 -6.02
CA ALA A 264 15.93 22.33 -4.81
C ALA A 264 15.39 23.74 -5.12
N ASN A 265 14.19 24.05 -4.63
CA ASN A 265 13.57 25.38 -4.66
C ASN A 265 13.02 25.78 -3.28
N GLU A 266 12.43 26.97 -3.15
CA GLU A 266 11.90 27.46 -1.86
C GLU A 266 10.80 26.56 -1.27
N LYS A 267 9.88 26.04 -2.11
CA LYS A 267 8.83 25.10 -1.68
C LYS A 267 9.43 23.81 -1.11
N SER A 268 10.43 23.25 -1.79
CA SER A 268 11.14 22.05 -1.35
C SER A 268 11.91 22.28 -0.03
N ARG A 269 12.53 23.45 0.14
CA ARG A 269 13.24 23.83 1.37
C ARG A 269 12.29 23.95 2.56
N ARG A 270 11.09 24.50 2.36
CA ARG A 270 10.05 24.57 3.39
C ARG A 270 9.60 23.18 3.85
N MET A 271 9.41 22.24 2.91
CA MET A 271 9.12 20.84 3.26
C MET A 271 10.25 20.21 4.08
N SER A 272 11.52 20.38 3.68
CA SER A 272 12.66 19.80 4.39
C SER A 272 12.86 20.34 5.82
N LYS A 273 12.43 21.58 6.09
CA LYS A 273 12.52 22.24 7.41
C LYS A 273 11.45 21.79 8.41
N LYS A 274 10.40 21.09 7.97
CA LYS A 274 9.33 20.65 8.87
C LYS A 274 9.90 19.60 9.84
N LYS A 275 9.95 19.97 11.13
CA LYS A 275 10.32 19.08 12.25
C LYS A 275 9.04 18.40 12.74
N PHE A 276 9.10 17.10 13.03
CA PHE A 276 7.92 16.30 13.34
C PHE A 276 7.98 15.83 14.79
N GLN A 277 6.95 16.16 15.56
CA GLN A 277 6.77 15.64 16.92
C GLN A 277 6.15 14.24 16.83
N ARG A 278 6.71 13.30 17.60
CA ARG A 278 6.13 11.96 17.81
C ARG A 278 4.87 12.15 18.66
N VAL A 279 3.79 11.43 18.35
CA VAL A 279 2.60 11.33 19.22
C VAL A 279 2.57 9.94 19.84
#